data_AF-A0A4V1Q6J4-F1
#
_entry.id   AF-A0A4V1Q6J4-F1
#
_cell.length_a   1.000
_cell.length_b   1.000
_cell.length_c   1.000
_cell.angle_alpha   90.00
_cell.angle_beta   90.00
_cell.angle_gamma   90.00
#
_symmetry.space_group_name_H-M   'P 1'
#
loop_
_entity.id
_entity.type
_entity.pdbx_description
1 polymer ?
#
loop_
_entity_poly.entity_id
_entity_poly.type
_entity_poly.pdbx_seq_one_letter_code
_entity_poly.pdbx_strand_id
1 'polypeptide(L)'
;MNICFPARKENGAQYASVNEIMDCIGREPHGSWLAGTNTMWHGGIHLTPVTAPGAVLTADNADTAVPLQCMADGEIAAWRVNQDYLKGNYIGKALQYSTSFLLVKSVCKPDPQQESTWMEFYSLYMGLAPLSAYPKRRTMVARTTVLRHPAGCYASSAPADGVADIPPSHGSLNQGCRVIVLKEMPFRNHGEVQPFGLVKCLTDGGEATGEAFLVTLLPEYMTQDGEQYAALPGWMQHALSAGRFDSVVKPSAPVAIAAGDAVGFLQEETDPVGMGKTDTSHFSHIEVLSVDTRMPDFLGNPGKVTTGKKFIQVGLNKPVYIRNGDTFTRTSAMTEKDGEKLLERDKCNPYTAGGLTWYQISPHSWISENDAEEVEQFDLAGREFCALVEEVRL
;
A
#
# COMPACT_ATOMS: atom_id res chain seq x y z
N MET A 1 -1.29 16.21 -3.39
CA MET A 1 -1.59 14.98 -2.63
C MET A 1 -0.66 13.92 -3.13
N ASN A 2 0.13 13.31 -2.24
CA ASN A 2 0.91 12.15 -2.58
C ASN A 2 -0.01 10.93 -2.66
N ILE A 3 0.34 9.98 -3.51
CA ILE A 3 -0.36 8.70 -3.64
C ILE A 3 0.65 7.57 -3.80
N CYS A 4 0.26 6.38 -3.37
CA CYS A 4 0.99 5.14 -3.63
C CYS A 4 0.03 3.97 -3.82
N PHE A 5 0.55 2.82 -4.24
CA PHE A 5 -0.23 1.59 -4.27
C PHE A 5 -0.54 1.10 -2.85
N PRO A 6 -1.66 0.37 -2.64
CA PRO A 6 -2.05 -0.11 -1.32
C PRO A 6 -1.20 -1.28 -0.82
N ALA A 7 -0.34 -1.85 -1.67
CA ALA A 7 0.48 -3.01 -1.37
C ALA A 7 1.89 -2.89 -1.96
N ARG A 8 2.81 -3.68 -1.40
CA ARG A 8 4.20 -3.78 -1.83
C ARG A 8 4.58 -5.24 -2.04
N LYS A 9 5.68 -5.44 -2.77
CA LYS A 9 6.30 -6.74 -2.95
C LYS A 9 6.81 -7.29 -1.61
N GLU A 10 7.09 -8.59 -1.57
CA GLU A 10 7.52 -9.31 -0.36
C GLU A 10 8.78 -8.70 0.28
N ASN A 11 9.69 -8.17 -0.53
CA ASN A 11 10.91 -7.50 -0.07
C ASN A 11 10.68 -6.02 0.35
N GLY A 12 9.43 -5.55 0.38
CA GLY A 12 9.08 -4.17 0.72
C GLY A 12 9.25 -3.16 -0.42
N ALA A 13 9.63 -3.60 -1.64
CA ALA A 13 9.73 -2.71 -2.80
C ALA A 13 8.36 -2.33 -3.35
N GLN A 14 8.27 -1.13 -3.93
CA GLN A 14 7.09 -0.65 -4.63
C GLN A 14 6.89 -1.41 -5.95
N TYR A 15 5.62 -1.51 -6.39
CA TYR A 15 5.31 -1.81 -7.78
C TYR A 15 5.76 -0.63 -8.66
N ALA A 16 6.38 -0.94 -9.80
CA ALA A 16 6.97 0.03 -10.70
C ALA A 16 5.93 0.74 -11.58
N SER A 17 4.73 0.13 -11.75
CA SER A 17 3.67 0.69 -12.59
C SER A 17 2.29 0.17 -12.22
N VAL A 18 1.26 0.84 -12.72
CA VAL A 18 -0.14 0.40 -12.61
C VAL A 18 -0.31 -0.98 -13.25
N ASN A 19 0.26 -1.23 -14.43
CA ASN A 19 0.17 -2.53 -15.09
C ASN A 19 0.72 -3.65 -14.22
N GLU A 20 1.86 -3.44 -13.58
CA GLU A 20 2.49 -4.47 -12.75
C GLU A 20 1.62 -4.88 -11.56
N ILE A 21 1.00 -3.93 -10.86
CA ILE A 21 0.09 -4.27 -9.75
C ILE A 21 -1.25 -4.80 -10.26
N MET A 22 -1.75 -4.29 -11.40
CA MET A 22 -2.99 -4.79 -12.00
C MET A 22 -2.86 -6.23 -12.50
N ASP A 23 -1.67 -6.67 -12.94
CA ASP A 23 -1.39 -8.07 -13.27
C ASP A 23 -1.49 -8.99 -12.04
N CYS A 24 -1.25 -8.46 -10.83
CA CYS A 24 -1.55 -9.17 -9.58
C CYS A 24 -3.05 -9.13 -9.26
N ILE A 25 -3.67 -7.94 -9.29
CA ILE A 25 -5.09 -7.76 -8.96
C ILE A 25 -5.99 -8.60 -9.87
N GLY A 26 -5.68 -8.71 -11.17
CA GLY A 26 -6.41 -9.55 -12.11
C GLY A 26 -6.34 -11.06 -11.82
N ARG A 27 -5.46 -11.48 -10.91
CA ARG A 27 -5.33 -12.88 -10.44
C ARG A 27 -5.87 -13.09 -9.03
N GLU A 28 -6.45 -12.06 -8.41
CA GLU A 28 -7.04 -12.19 -7.08
C GLU A 28 -8.20 -13.20 -7.11
N PRO A 29 -8.23 -14.19 -6.21
CA PRO A 29 -9.20 -15.29 -6.26
C PRO A 29 -10.61 -14.87 -5.83
N HIS A 30 -10.71 -13.75 -5.12
CA HIS A 30 -11.95 -13.28 -4.52
C HIS A 30 -12.17 -11.83 -4.97
N GLY A 31 -13.26 -11.59 -5.69
CA GLY A 31 -13.81 -10.25 -5.92
C GLY A 31 -12.91 -9.25 -6.66
N SER A 32 -13.01 -9.20 -7.99
CA SER A 32 -12.61 -8.00 -8.73
C SER A 32 -13.72 -6.95 -8.69
N TRP A 33 -13.35 -5.69 -8.76
CA TRP A 33 -14.33 -4.65 -9.11
C TRP A 33 -14.73 -4.84 -10.58
N LEU A 34 -16.00 -4.78 -10.98
CA LEU A 34 -17.23 -4.39 -10.26
C LEU A 34 -18.10 -5.60 -9.83
N ALA A 35 -17.76 -6.81 -10.27
CA ALA A 35 -18.55 -8.01 -10.02
C ALA A 35 -17.69 -9.08 -9.35
N GLY A 36 -18.15 -9.56 -8.20
CA GLY A 36 -17.49 -10.62 -7.47
C GLY A 36 -17.57 -11.96 -8.19
N THR A 37 -16.74 -12.92 -7.78
CA THR A 37 -16.79 -14.31 -8.28
C THR A 37 -18.11 -15.02 -7.96
N ASN A 38 -18.89 -14.47 -7.03
CA ASN A 38 -20.26 -14.85 -6.69
C ASN A 38 -21.32 -14.19 -7.57
N THR A 39 -20.92 -13.50 -8.65
CA THR A 39 -21.78 -12.73 -9.57
C THR A 39 -22.63 -11.64 -8.89
N MET A 40 -22.21 -11.16 -7.71
CA MET A 40 -22.82 -10.03 -7.03
C MET A 40 -22.01 -8.75 -7.27
N TRP A 41 -22.66 -7.60 -7.09
CA TRP A 41 -21.97 -6.32 -7.05
C TRP A 41 -20.89 -6.31 -5.98
N HIS A 42 -19.71 -5.82 -6.35
CA HIS A 42 -18.54 -5.78 -5.50
C HIS A 42 -17.95 -4.37 -5.51
N GLY A 43 -18.08 -3.66 -4.38
CA GLY A 43 -17.78 -2.22 -4.25
C GLY A 43 -16.28 -1.86 -4.26
N GLY A 44 -15.40 -2.85 -4.24
CA GLY A 44 -13.97 -2.65 -4.10
C GLY A 44 -13.13 -3.78 -4.65
N ILE A 45 -11.93 -3.93 -4.11
CA ILE A 45 -10.97 -4.98 -4.46
C ILE A 45 -10.56 -5.76 -3.22
N HIS A 46 -10.29 -7.05 -3.38
CA HIS A 46 -9.54 -7.80 -2.37
C HIS A 46 -8.06 -7.76 -2.66
N LEU A 47 -7.27 -7.67 -1.60
CA LEU A 47 -5.84 -7.92 -1.63
C LEU A 47 -5.56 -9.19 -0.84
N THR A 48 -4.99 -10.19 -1.48
CA THR A 48 -4.48 -11.41 -0.85
C THR A 48 -2.95 -11.42 -0.92
N PRO A 49 -2.25 -12.49 -0.50
CA PRO A 49 -0.82 -12.65 -0.79
C PRO A 49 -0.46 -12.61 -2.28
N VAL A 50 -1.43 -12.68 -3.22
CA VAL A 50 -1.18 -12.47 -4.66
C VAL A 50 -0.70 -11.04 -4.95
N THR A 51 -1.36 -10.04 -4.37
CA THR A 51 -0.99 -8.62 -4.53
C THR A 51 -0.18 -8.07 -3.35
N ALA A 52 -0.28 -8.69 -2.18
CA ALA A 52 0.41 -8.26 -0.96
C ALA A 52 1.14 -9.43 -0.27
N PRO A 53 2.13 -10.06 -0.92
CA PRO A 53 2.77 -11.30 -0.45
C PRO A 53 3.43 -11.19 0.93
N GLY A 54 3.92 -9.99 1.31
CA GLY A 54 4.50 -9.74 2.62
C GLY A 54 3.50 -9.36 3.71
N ALA A 55 2.21 -9.24 3.40
CA ALA A 55 1.20 -8.66 4.30
C ALA A 55 0.50 -9.66 5.22
N VAL A 56 1.01 -10.88 5.34
CA VAL A 56 0.58 -11.85 6.37
C VAL A 56 1.52 -11.73 7.56
N LEU A 57 1.01 -11.27 8.70
CA LEU A 57 1.78 -11.13 9.93
C LEU A 57 1.70 -12.41 10.78
N THR A 58 2.85 -12.86 11.25
CA THR A 58 2.98 -13.96 12.22
C THR A 58 3.89 -13.55 13.37
N ALA A 59 3.93 -14.38 14.41
CA ALA A 59 4.85 -14.16 15.52
C ALA A 59 6.33 -14.19 15.11
N ASP A 60 6.67 -14.81 13.97
CA ASP A 60 8.06 -15.07 13.57
C ASP A 60 8.58 -14.11 12.50
N ASN A 61 7.70 -13.35 11.83
CA ASN A 61 8.07 -12.49 10.71
C ASN A 61 7.88 -10.99 10.96
N ALA A 62 7.59 -10.55 12.19
CA ALA A 62 7.32 -9.15 12.49
C ALA A 62 8.47 -8.17 12.14
N ASP A 63 9.70 -8.67 11.93
CA ASP A 63 10.85 -7.91 11.43
C ASP A 63 10.89 -7.73 9.91
N THR A 64 10.26 -8.64 9.16
CA THR A 64 10.31 -8.69 7.68
C THR A 64 8.94 -8.49 7.01
N ALA A 65 7.84 -8.65 7.74
CA ALA A 65 6.49 -8.48 7.23
C ALA A 65 6.28 -7.07 6.69
N VAL A 66 5.53 -6.98 5.60
CA VAL A 66 5.30 -5.76 4.83
C VAL A 66 3.81 -5.41 4.89
N PRO A 67 3.41 -4.36 5.65
CA PRO A 67 2.00 -4.02 5.79
C PRO A 67 1.44 -3.43 4.50
N LEU A 68 0.10 -3.47 4.40
CA LEU A 68 -0.66 -2.64 3.46
C LEU A 68 -0.39 -1.16 3.73
N GLN A 69 -0.57 -0.34 2.71
CA GLN A 69 -0.25 1.08 2.72
C GLN A 69 -1.48 1.97 2.54
N CYS A 70 -1.45 3.13 3.19
CA CYS A 70 -2.40 4.20 2.93
C CYS A 70 -2.15 4.73 1.52
N MET A 71 -3.19 4.77 0.67
CA MET A 71 -3.03 5.06 -0.76
C MET A 71 -2.84 6.53 -1.05
N ALA A 72 -3.29 7.41 -0.15
CA ALA A 72 -3.30 8.85 -0.34
C ALA A 72 -3.09 9.58 0.99
N ASP A 73 -2.52 10.78 0.92
CA ASP A 73 -2.48 11.67 2.10
C ASP A 73 -3.91 11.99 2.56
N GLY A 74 -4.11 12.04 3.86
CA GLY A 74 -5.41 12.33 4.42
C GLY A 74 -5.42 12.43 5.94
N GLU A 75 -6.62 12.34 6.47
CA GLU A 75 -6.90 12.32 7.90
C GLU A 75 -7.74 11.10 8.24
N ILE A 76 -7.49 10.51 9.39
CA ILE A 76 -8.27 9.36 9.86
C ILE A 76 -9.67 9.85 10.26
N ALA A 77 -10.68 9.33 9.56
CA ALA A 77 -12.08 9.67 9.81
C ALA A 77 -12.71 8.77 10.88
N ALA A 78 -12.39 7.48 10.86
CA ALA A 78 -12.84 6.50 11.84
C ALA A 78 -11.99 5.22 11.79
N TRP A 79 -12.05 4.42 12.84
CA TRP A 79 -11.50 3.08 12.85
C TRP A 79 -12.32 2.13 13.73
N ARG A 80 -12.07 0.83 13.55
CA ARG A 80 -12.31 -0.21 14.55
C ARG A 80 -11.05 -1.06 14.63
N VAL A 81 -10.59 -1.34 15.85
CA VAL A 81 -9.58 -2.37 16.10
C VAL A 81 -10.25 -3.46 16.93
N ASN A 82 -10.32 -4.67 16.40
CA ASN A 82 -10.72 -5.81 17.20
C ASN A 82 -9.58 -6.21 18.13
N GLN A 83 -9.89 -6.50 19.39
CA GLN A 83 -8.87 -6.97 20.33
C GLN A 83 -8.37 -8.36 19.92
N ASP A 84 -9.31 -9.24 19.62
CA ASP A 84 -9.09 -10.61 19.18
C ASP A 84 -9.91 -10.91 17.92
N TYR A 85 -9.58 -11.99 17.21
CA TYR A 85 -10.45 -12.46 16.15
C TYR A 85 -11.85 -12.80 16.68
N LEU A 86 -12.87 -12.40 15.92
CA LEU A 86 -14.25 -12.81 16.14
C LEU A 86 -14.39 -14.27 15.73
N LYS A 87 -15.23 -15.01 16.46
CA LYS A 87 -15.43 -16.45 16.26
C LYS A 87 -16.87 -16.76 15.91
N GLY A 88 -17.05 -17.75 15.04
CA GLY A 88 -18.35 -18.32 14.69
C GLY A 88 -18.31 -19.84 14.73
N ASN A 89 -19.46 -20.46 14.48
CA ASN A 89 -19.57 -21.91 14.37
C ASN A 89 -20.44 -22.30 13.17
N TYR A 90 -19.89 -23.13 12.28
CA TYR A 90 -20.59 -23.70 11.13
C TYR A 90 -20.57 -25.22 11.23
N ILE A 91 -21.68 -25.83 11.63
CA ILE A 91 -21.82 -27.30 11.73
C ILE A 91 -20.67 -27.94 12.56
N GLY A 92 -20.34 -27.32 13.70
CA GLY A 92 -19.28 -27.80 14.59
C GLY A 92 -17.86 -27.45 14.14
N LYS A 93 -17.71 -26.70 13.03
CA LYS A 93 -16.43 -26.10 12.60
C LYS A 93 -16.32 -24.68 13.13
N ALA A 94 -15.17 -24.34 13.67
CA ALA A 94 -14.87 -22.97 14.08
C ALA A 94 -14.72 -22.08 12.84
N LEU A 95 -15.39 -20.93 12.85
CA LEU A 95 -15.17 -19.83 11.93
C LEU A 95 -14.38 -18.74 12.64
N GLN A 96 -13.66 -17.93 11.87
CA GLN A 96 -12.86 -16.83 12.38
C GLN A 96 -12.86 -15.67 11.39
N TYR A 97 -12.96 -14.44 11.86
CA TYR A 97 -12.86 -13.23 11.04
C TYR A 97 -12.54 -12.00 11.89
N SER A 98 -12.17 -10.89 11.25
CA SER A 98 -11.91 -9.59 11.84
C SER A 98 -12.77 -8.53 11.17
N THR A 99 -13.36 -7.66 11.98
CA THR A 99 -14.04 -6.44 11.51
C THR A 99 -13.18 -5.20 11.71
N SER A 100 -11.88 -5.37 11.97
CA SER A 100 -10.97 -4.23 12.09
C SER A 100 -10.92 -3.50 10.77
N PHE A 101 -11.05 -2.18 10.82
CA PHE A 101 -11.01 -1.33 9.65
C PHE A 101 -10.37 0.02 9.96
N LEU A 102 -9.86 0.65 8.91
CA LEU A 102 -9.43 2.04 8.90
C LEU A 102 -10.20 2.79 7.81
N LEU A 103 -10.77 3.94 8.16
CA LEU A 103 -11.38 4.86 7.21
C LEU A 103 -10.56 6.15 7.15
N VAL A 104 -10.00 6.46 5.99
CA VAL A 104 -9.19 7.66 5.74
C VAL A 104 -9.98 8.60 4.86
N LYS A 105 -10.13 9.86 5.28
CA LYS A 105 -10.67 10.95 4.46
C LYS A 105 -9.53 11.67 3.76
N SER A 106 -9.64 11.80 2.45
CA SER A 106 -8.69 12.52 1.60
C SER A 106 -9.41 13.58 0.77
N VAL A 107 -8.66 14.59 0.34
CA VAL A 107 -9.16 15.66 -0.53
C VAL A 107 -8.26 15.78 -1.74
N CYS A 108 -8.80 15.43 -2.90
CA CYS A 108 -8.16 15.73 -4.18
C CYS A 108 -8.36 17.22 -4.48
N LYS A 109 -7.26 17.92 -4.77
CA LYS A 109 -7.26 19.36 -5.07
C LYS A 109 -6.61 19.61 -6.44
N PRO A 110 -7.32 19.35 -7.55
CA PRO A 110 -6.85 19.61 -8.91
C PRO A 110 -6.32 21.04 -9.10
N ASP A 111 -7.11 22.05 -8.74
CA ASP A 111 -6.68 23.44 -8.61
C ASP A 111 -6.72 23.87 -7.13
N PRO A 112 -5.57 24.02 -6.46
CA PRO A 112 -5.50 24.47 -5.07
C PRO A 112 -6.07 25.87 -4.80
N GLN A 113 -6.31 26.69 -5.83
CA GLN A 113 -6.88 28.03 -5.69
C GLN A 113 -8.40 28.05 -5.93
N GLN A 114 -8.96 26.97 -6.47
CA GLN A 114 -10.38 26.90 -6.84
C GLN A 114 -11.07 25.70 -6.16
N GLU A 115 -11.69 25.93 -5.00
CA GLU A 115 -12.36 24.90 -4.19
C GLU A 115 -13.48 24.14 -4.92
N SER A 116 -14.12 24.76 -5.92
CA SER A 116 -15.12 24.08 -6.73
C SER A 116 -14.55 22.91 -7.54
N THR A 117 -13.22 22.86 -7.71
CA THR A 117 -12.51 21.74 -8.34
C THR A 117 -12.14 20.65 -7.36
N TRP A 118 -12.34 20.82 -6.05
CA TRP A 118 -11.88 19.84 -5.06
C TRP A 118 -12.90 18.72 -4.88
N MET A 119 -12.40 17.52 -4.62
CA MET A 119 -13.21 16.34 -4.36
C MET A 119 -12.79 15.66 -3.06
N GLU A 120 -13.74 15.50 -2.15
CA GLU A 120 -13.56 14.68 -0.96
C GLU A 120 -13.87 13.22 -1.30
N PHE A 121 -13.02 12.32 -0.83
CA PHE A 121 -13.24 10.88 -0.92
C PHE A 121 -12.68 10.18 0.31
N TYR A 122 -13.10 8.95 0.49
CA TYR A 122 -12.72 8.10 1.60
C TYR A 122 -12.14 6.80 1.08
N SER A 123 -11.03 6.38 1.66
CA SER A 123 -10.47 5.04 1.47
C SER A 123 -10.83 4.20 2.70
N LEU A 124 -11.61 3.15 2.49
CA LEU A 124 -12.03 2.21 3.53
C LEU A 124 -11.23 0.91 3.39
N TYR A 125 -10.43 0.59 4.40
CA TYR A 125 -9.64 -0.63 4.49
C TYR A 125 -10.31 -1.57 5.50
N MET A 126 -10.92 -2.66 5.04
CA MET A 126 -11.64 -3.63 5.87
C MET A 126 -10.91 -4.98 5.90
N GLY A 127 -11.20 -5.78 6.93
CA GLY A 127 -10.56 -7.09 7.09
C GLY A 127 -9.08 -6.93 7.43
N LEU A 128 -8.75 -6.01 8.32
CA LEU A 128 -7.39 -5.88 8.85
C LEU A 128 -7.19 -6.87 10.01
N ALA A 129 -5.97 -7.38 10.17
CA ALA A 129 -5.61 -8.24 11.30
C ALA A 129 -5.92 -7.54 12.64
N PRO A 130 -6.52 -8.26 13.62
CA PRO A 130 -6.85 -7.71 14.94
C PRO A 130 -5.59 -7.49 15.78
N LEU A 131 -5.71 -6.80 16.92
CA LEU A 131 -4.60 -6.52 17.83
C LEU A 131 -3.88 -7.81 18.29
N SER A 132 -4.62 -8.89 18.52
CA SER A 132 -4.09 -10.19 18.94
C SER A 132 -3.13 -10.83 17.93
N ALA A 133 -3.17 -10.44 16.66
CA ALA A 133 -2.27 -10.94 15.63
C ALA A 133 -0.88 -10.29 15.69
N TYR A 134 -0.75 -9.13 16.34
CA TYR A 134 0.52 -8.43 16.48
C TYR A 134 1.31 -9.01 17.66
N PRO A 135 2.55 -9.51 17.45
CA PRO A 135 3.31 -10.09 18.55
C PRO A 135 3.82 -9.00 19.49
N LYS A 136 3.74 -9.25 20.79
CA LYS A 136 4.44 -8.44 21.79
C LYS A 136 5.92 -8.79 21.79
N ARG A 137 6.74 -7.76 21.83
CA ARG A 137 8.20 -7.85 21.92
C ARG A 137 8.68 -7.01 23.09
N ARG A 138 9.71 -7.50 23.77
CA ARG A 138 10.36 -6.71 24.82
C ARG A 138 10.95 -5.43 24.26
N THR A 139 10.86 -4.37 25.04
CA THR A 139 11.54 -3.12 24.81
C THR A 139 12.72 -2.99 25.74
N MET A 140 13.79 -2.38 25.25
CA MET A 140 15.03 -2.21 25.98
C MET A 140 15.46 -0.74 25.92
N VAL A 141 16.08 -0.26 26.98
CA VAL A 141 16.73 1.06 27.04
C VAL A 141 18.25 0.88 27.15
N ALA A 142 18.98 1.71 26.42
CA ALA A 142 20.43 1.75 26.48
C ALA A 142 20.91 2.38 27.80
N ARG A 143 21.64 1.62 28.63
CA ARG A 143 22.27 2.10 29.87
C ARG A 143 23.49 2.97 29.61
N THR A 144 24.18 2.69 28.52
CA THR A 144 25.38 3.37 28.04
C THR A 144 25.25 3.61 26.54
N THR A 145 26.24 4.25 25.92
CA THR A 145 26.30 4.29 24.45
C THR A 145 26.65 2.89 23.93
N VAL A 146 25.81 2.37 23.02
CA VAL A 146 25.94 1.02 22.45
C VAL A 146 26.31 1.09 20.98
N LEU A 147 27.23 0.24 20.52
CA LEU A 147 27.59 0.17 19.11
C LEU A 147 26.41 -0.39 18.28
N ARG A 148 26.14 0.25 17.14
CA ARG A 148 25.18 -0.24 16.16
C ARG A 148 25.91 -1.07 15.14
N HIS A 149 25.29 -2.14 14.68
CA HIS A 149 25.82 -3.03 13.67
C HIS A 149 24.77 -3.18 12.55
N PRO A 150 25.18 -3.33 11.28
CA PRO A 150 24.23 -3.47 10.18
C PRO A 150 23.32 -4.71 10.39
N ALA A 151 22.08 -4.61 9.93
CA ALA A 151 21.19 -5.77 9.85
C ALA A 151 21.53 -6.62 8.62
N GLY A 152 21.28 -7.93 8.70
CA GLY A 152 21.52 -8.85 7.58
C GLY A 152 21.38 -10.33 7.97
N CYS A 153 21.35 -11.19 6.94
CA CYS A 153 21.37 -12.64 7.12
C CYS A 153 22.82 -13.14 7.17
N TYR A 154 23.35 -13.34 8.37
CA TYR A 154 24.74 -13.79 8.58
C TYR A 154 24.88 -15.32 8.72
N ALA A 155 23.79 -16.07 8.49
CA ALA A 155 23.79 -17.53 8.61
C ALA A 155 24.77 -18.21 7.64
N SER A 156 24.94 -17.67 6.42
CA SER A 156 25.87 -18.22 5.43
C SER A 156 27.35 -17.94 5.74
N SER A 157 27.63 -16.98 6.62
CA SER A 157 28.99 -16.66 7.10
C SER A 157 29.31 -17.33 8.44
N ALA A 158 28.37 -18.08 9.02
CA ALA A 158 28.59 -18.75 10.29
C ALA A 158 29.60 -19.90 10.13
N PRO A 159 30.51 -20.10 11.10
CA PRO A 159 31.31 -21.32 11.20
C PRO A 159 30.43 -22.57 11.39
N ALA A 160 31.05 -23.74 11.47
CA ALA A 160 30.34 -25.02 11.62
C ALA A 160 29.46 -25.12 12.88
N ASP A 161 29.66 -24.25 13.88
CA ASP A 161 28.86 -24.13 15.09
C ASP A 161 27.58 -23.30 14.92
N GLY A 162 27.38 -22.67 13.75
CA GLY A 162 26.20 -21.89 13.42
C GLY A 162 26.15 -20.48 14.02
N VAL A 163 27.22 -19.99 14.66
CA VAL A 163 27.26 -18.65 15.27
C VAL A 163 28.20 -17.72 14.49
N ALA A 164 27.64 -16.80 13.73
CA ALA A 164 28.41 -15.82 12.98
C ALA A 164 29.12 -14.81 13.88
N ASP A 165 30.25 -14.27 13.42
CA ASP A 165 30.87 -13.09 14.03
C ASP A 165 29.99 -11.86 13.82
N ILE A 166 29.96 -10.98 14.83
CA ILE A 166 29.24 -9.70 14.71
C ILE A 166 29.89 -8.84 13.61
N PRO A 167 29.12 -8.25 12.68
CA PRO A 167 29.70 -7.42 11.63
C PRO A 167 30.32 -6.15 12.21
N PRO A 168 31.20 -5.44 11.49
CA PRO A 168 31.78 -4.19 11.97
C PRO A 168 30.71 -3.17 12.36
N SER A 169 30.95 -2.44 13.45
CA SER A 169 30.00 -1.43 13.93
C SER A 169 29.86 -0.28 12.93
N HIS A 170 28.64 0.20 12.75
CA HIS A 170 28.28 1.36 11.96
C HIS A 170 27.40 2.32 12.79
N GLY A 171 28.06 3.24 13.49
CA GLY A 171 27.42 4.23 14.36
C GLY A 171 27.12 3.71 15.77
N SER A 172 26.34 4.48 16.52
CA SER A 172 26.01 4.20 17.92
C SER A 172 24.56 4.52 18.26
N LEU A 173 24.06 3.85 19.29
CA LEU A 173 22.81 4.10 19.99
C LEU A 173 23.16 4.82 21.29
N ASN A 174 22.63 6.01 21.49
CA ASN A 174 22.97 6.81 22.67
C ASN A 174 22.32 6.25 23.94
N GLN A 175 22.95 6.51 25.09
CA GLN A 175 22.35 6.23 26.39
C GLN A 175 20.95 6.85 26.50
N GLY A 176 20.01 6.11 27.08
CA GLY A 176 18.62 6.50 27.24
C GLY A 176 17.74 6.23 26.02
N CYS A 177 18.30 5.91 24.85
CA CYS A 177 17.51 5.52 23.70
C CYS A 177 16.77 4.20 23.95
N ARG A 178 15.48 4.18 23.60
CA ARG A 178 14.62 3.00 23.70
C ARG A 178 14.54 2.28 22.35
N VAL A 179 14.51 0.97 22.40
CA VAL A 179 14.41 0.11 21.22
C VAL A 179 13.43 -1.04 21.46
N ILE A 180 12.81 -1.54 20.39
CA ILE A 180 12.03 -2.79 20.38
C ILE A 180 12.90 -3.91 19.82
N VAL A 181 12.93 -5.06 20.51
CA VAL A 181 13.69 -6.23 20.06
C VAL A 181 12.83 -7.08 19.13
N LEU A 182 13.11 -6.99 17.83
CA LEU A 182 12.35 -7.72 16.82
C LEU A 182 12.73 -9.20 16.79
N LYS A 183 14.03 -9.48 16.97
CA LYS A 183 14.59 -10.83 16.99
C LYS A 183 15.85 -10.87 17.87
N GLU A 184 16.05 -11.94 18.62
CA GLU A 184 17.29 -12.21 19.38
C GLU A 184 18.10 -13.28 18.65
N MET A 185 19.41 -13.06 18.56
CA MET A 185 20.33 -13.93 17.83
C MET A 185 21.70 -13.95 18.53
N PRO A 186 22.37 -15.11 18.64
CA PRO A 186 23.73 -15.16 19.13
C PRO A 186 24.70 -14.65 18.06
N PHE A 187 25.69 -13.86 18.47
CA PHE A 187 26.84 -13.52 17.64
C PHE A 187 28.12 -13.70 18.43
N ARG A 188 29.19 -14.04 17.72
CA ARG A 188 30.54 -14.06 18.29
C ARG A 188 31.13 -12.66 18.22
N ASN A 189 31.53 -12.14 19.37
CA ASN A 189 32.13 -10.81 19.52
C ASN A 189 33.42 -10.97 20.32
N HIS A 190 34.55 -10.62 19.72
CA HIS A 190 35.88 -10.84 20.31
C HIS A 190 36.14 -12.30 20.77
N GLY A 191 35.60 -13.27 20.04
CA GLY A 191 35.77 -14.69 20.33
C GLY A 191 34.71 -15.28 21.28
N GLU A 192 33.90 -14.46 21.94
CA GLU A 192 32.86 -14.91 22.86
C GLU A 192 31.47 -14.86 22.22
N VAL A 193 30.63 -15.85 22.48
CA VAL A 193 29.24 -15.85 22.02
C VAL A 193 28.39 -14.99 22.96
N GLN A 194 27.78 -13.94 22.42
CA GLN A 194 27.01 -12.95 23.16
C GLN A 194 25.62 -12.77 22.53
N PRO A 195 24.60 -12.40 23.31
CA PRO A 195 23.27 -12.13 22.80
C PRO A 195 23.23 -10.77 22.09
N PHE A 196 22.76 -10.75 20.85
CA PHE A 196 22.43 -9.53 20.11
C PHE A 196 20.96 -9.51 19.74
N GLY A 197 20.44 -8.30 19.56
CA GLY A 197 19.08 -8.05 19.12
C GLY A 197 19.09 -7.35 17.79
N LEU A 198 18.28 -7.83 16.84
CA LEU A 198 17.81 -7.02 15.73
C LEU A 198 16.73 -6.08 16.27
N VAL A 199 17.01 -4.79 16.25
CA VAL A 199 16.18 -3.77 16.91
C VAL A 199 15.79 -2.64 15.97
N LYS A 200 14.72 -1.93 16.31
CA LYS A 200 14.39 -0.59 15.80
C LYS A 200 14.27 0.40 16.94
N CYS A 201 14.61 1.66 16.68
CA CYS A 201 14.42 2.74 17.66
C CYS A 201 12.93 2.97 17.90
N LEU A 202 12.57 3.30 19.14
CA LEU A 202 11.23 3.74 19.50
C LEU A 202 11.20 5.26 19.62
N THR A 203 10.13 5.88 19.12
CA THR A 203 9.81 7.28 19.44
C THR A 203 9.29 7.39 20.87
N ASP A 204 9.14 8.61 21.37
CA ASP A 204 8.49 8.86 22.67
C ASP A 204 7.04 8.33 22.69
N GLY A 205 6.38 8.29 21.53
CA GLY A 205 5.05 7.71 21.35
C GLY A 205 5.04 6.17 21.23
N GLY A 206 6.20 5.50 21.26
CA GLY A 206 6.30 4.04 21.18
C GLY A 206 6.23 3.48 19.76
N GLU A 207 6.41 4.30 18.73
CA GLU A 207 6.44 3.84 17.34
C GLU A 207 7.85 3.38 16.95
N ALA A 208 7.94 2.22 16.29
CA ALA A 208 9.20 1.73 15.75
C ALA A 208 9.59 2.54 14.50
N THR A 209 10.79 3.11 14.49
CA THR A 209 11.26 4.02 13.42
C THR A 209 12.62 3.62 12.86
N GLY A 210 12.86 4.06 11.63
CA GLY A 210 14.11 3.83 10.91
C GLY A 210 14.31 2.38 10.46
N GLU A 211 15.50 2.14 9.91
CA GLU A 211 15.95 0.79 9.54
C GLU A 211 16.33 0.00 10.78
N ALA A 212 16.15 -1.33 10.70
CA ALA A 212 16.58 -2.22 11.77
C ALA A 212 18.12 -2.33 11.81
N PHE A 213 18.68 -2.53 13.00
CA PHE A 213 20.11 -2.71 13.20
C PHE A 213 20.36 -3.66 14.37
N LEU A 214 21.58 -4.21 14.45
CA LEU A 214 22.00 -5.11 15.51
C LEU A 214 22.64 -4.33 16.67
N VAL A 215 22.33 -4.71 17.90
CA VAL A 215 22.96 -4.21 19.14
C VAL A 215 23.17 -5.35 20.14
N THR A 216 24.18 -5.23 21.01
CA THR A 216 24.34 -6.16 22.14
C THR A 216 23.13 -6.05 23.08
N LEU A 217 22.72 -7.17 23.67
CA LEU A 217 21.66 -7.24 24.68
C LEU A 217 22.18 -7.58 26.07
N LEU A 218 23.51 -7.54 26.25
CA LEU A 218 24.13 -7.81 27.54
C LEU A 218 23.65 -6.81 28.62
N PRO A 219 23.40 -7.26 29.86
CA PRO A 219 22.78 -6.43 30.91
C PRO A 219 23.57 -5.18 31.31
N GLU A 220 24.89 -5.17 31.12
CA GLU A 220 25.74 -4.00 31.37
C GLU A 220 25.49 -2.85 30.37
N TYR A 221 24.98 -3.14 29.17
CA TYR A 221 24.71 -2.15 28.12
C TYR A 221 23.22 -1.83 27.96
N MET A 222 22.36 -2.83 28.13
CA MET A 222 20.93 -2.71 27.86
C MET A 222 20.11 -3.18 29.07
N THR A 223 18.90 -2.63 29.24
CA THR A 223 17.95 -3.15 30.22
C THR A 223 16.54 -3.11 29.70
N GLN A 224 15.80 -4.17 30.00
CA GLN A 224 14.39 -4.28 29.64
C GLN A 224 13.57 -3.25 30.42
N ASP A 225 12.71 -2.52 29.70
CA ASP A 225 11.86 -1.47 30.28
C ASP A 225 10.37 -1.67 29.96
N GLY A 226 9.99 -2.78 29.30
CA GLY A 226 8.61 -3.12 29.02
C GLY A 226 8.44 -4.10 27.86
N GLU A 227 7.22 -4.10 27.30
CA GLU A 227 6.84 -4.79 26.07
C GLU A 227 5.95 -3.90 25.22
N GLN A 228 6.03 -4.05 23.90
CA GLN A 228 5.19 -3.36 22.93
C GLN A 228 4.82 -4.28 21.76
N TYR A 229 3.73 -3.96 21.08
CA TYR A 229 3.33 -4.66 19.85
C TYR A 229 4.30 -4.32 18.72
N ALA A 230 4.93 -5.33 18.13
CA ALA A 230 5.77 -5.17 16.96
C ALA A 230 4.92 -5.03 15.69
N ALA A 231 5.46 -4.30 14.71
CA ALA A 231 4.83 -4.00 13.43
C ALA A 231 3.46 -3.28 13.53
N LEU A 232 3.07 -2.78 14.71
CA LEU A 232 1.80 -2.11 14.89
C LEU A 232 1.80 -0.74 14.19
N PRO A 233 0.85 -0.46 13.27
CA PRO A 233 0.73 0.83 12.62
C PRO A 233 0.54 1.98 13.61
N GLY A 234 1.06 3.17 13.29
CA GLY A 234 0.95 4.35 14.15
C GLY A 234 -0.50 4.68 14.52
N TRP A 235 -1.43 4.53 13.58
CA TRP A 235 -2.86 4.75 13.89
C TRP A 235 -3.44 3.76 14.90
N MET A 236 -2.99 2.50 14.90
CA MET A 236 -3.42 1.51 15.88
C MET A 236 -2.81 1.79 17.27
N GLN A 237 -1.65 2.49 17.34
CA GLN A 237 -1.11 2.98 18.62
C GLN A 237 -2.03 4.04 19.25
N HIS A 238 -2.69 4.87 18.43
CA HIS A 238 -3.74 5.77 18.94
C HIS A 238 -4.93 5.00 19.51
N ALA A 239 -5.36 3.91 18.87
CA ALA A 239 -6.42 3.04 19.39
C ALA A 239 -6.01 2.39 20.73
N LEU A 240 -4.77 1.91 20.84
CA LEU A 240 -4.20 1.39 22.09
C LEU A 240 -4.19 2.43 23.20
N SER A 241 -3.70 3.63 22.90
CA SER A 241 -3.62 4.73 23.87
C SER A 241 -5.00 5.19 24.34
N ALA A 242 -6.00 5.14 23.46
CA ALA A 242 -7.38 5.44 23.80
C ALA A 242 -8.06 4.34 24.62
N GLY A 243 -7.52 3.10 24.63
CA GLY A 243 -8.07 1.96 25.35
C GLY A 243 -9.45 1.51 24.86
N ARG A 244 -9.78 1.78 23.58
CA ARG A 244 -11.09 1.47 22.99
C ARG A 244 -10.93 0.49 21.82
N PHE A 245 -11.39 -0.73 22.05
CA PHE A 245 -11.42 -1.81 21.06
C PHE A 245 -12.86 -2.24 20.77
N ASP A 246 -13.02 -3.07 19.74
CA ASP A 246 -14.28 -3.76 19.38
C ASP A 246 -15.49 -2.82 19.15
N SER A 247 -15.21 -1.55 18.91
CA SER A 247 -16.19 -0.50 18.66
C SER A 247 -15.65 0.47 17.62
N VAL A 248 -16.56 1.17 16.94
CA VAL A 248 -16.17 2.23 16.01
C VAL A 248 -15.76 3.45 16.83
N VAL A 249 -14.59 3.99 16.53
CA VAL A 249 -14.04 5.18 17.14
C VAL A 249 -13.83 6.24 16.07
N LYS A 250 -14.32 7.44 16.35
CA LYS A 250 -13.95 8.66 15.64
C LYS A 250 -12.89 9.38 16.47
N PRO A 251 -11.73 9.75 15.92
CA PRO A 251 -10.73 10.50 16.66
C PRO A 251 -11.30 11.85 17.13
N SER A 252 -10.93 12.26 18.34
CA SER A 252 -11.37 13.52 18.95
C SER A 252 -10.67 14.76 18.37
N ALA A 253 -9.53 14.57 17.72
CA ALA A 253 -8.76 15.59 17.01
C ALA A 253 -8.28 15.01 15.66
N PRO A 254 -8.02 15.82 14.63
CA PRO A 254 -7.49 15.33 13.37
C PRO A 254 -6.20 14.53 13.56
N VAL A 255 -6.15 13.32 12.99
CA VAL A 255 -4.95 12.48 12.96
C VAL A 255 -4.56 12.36 11.49
N ALA A 256 -3.44 12.99 11.13
CA ALA A 256 -2.91 12.91 9.78
C ALA A 256 -2.38 11.50 9.49
N ILE A 257 -2.53 11.06 8.25
CA ILE A 257 -1.92 9.84 7.73
C ILE A 257 -1.43 10.13 6.31
N ALA A 258 -0.18 9.77 6.01
CA ALA A 258 0.45 10.03 4.73
C ALA A 258 0.27 8.85 3.78
N ALA A 259 0.33 9.11 2.47
CA ALA A 259 0.48 8.05 1.50
C ALA A 259 1.75 7.23 1.81
N GLY A 260 1.61 5.91 1.86
CA GLY A 260 2.69 4.98 2.18
C GLY A 260 2.75 4.55 3.63
N ASP A 261 2.08 5.24 4.55
CA ASP A 261 1.99 4.83 5.95
C ASP A 261 1.32 3.45 6.08
N ALA A 262 1.75 2.67 7.06
CA ALA A 262 1.19 1.35 7.31
C ALA A 262 -0.29 1.46 7.71
N VAL A 263 -1.14 0.67 7.05
CA VAL A 263 -2.56 0.54 7.39
C VAL A 263 -2.79 -0.70 8.26
N GLY A 264 -2.07 -1.78 8.00
CA GLY A 264 -2.20 -3.03 8.74
C GLY A 264 -1.82 -4.23 7.89
N PHE A 265 -2.15 -5.41 8.39
CA PHE A 265 -1.90 -6.69 7.74
C PHE A 265 -3.21 -7.37 7.36
N LEU A 266 -3.15 -8.32 6.43
CA LEU A 266 -4.30 -9.11 6.01
C LEU A 266 -4.86 -9.87 7.21
N GLN A 267 -6.18 -9.89 7.37
CA GLN A 267 -6.80 -10.79 8.35
C GLN A 267 -6.66 -12.25 7.90
N GLU A 268 -6.69 -13.18 8.84
CA GLU A 268 -7.00 -14.58 8.59
C GLU A 268 -8.51 -14.80 8.76
N GLU A 269 -9.19 -15.21 7.70
CA GLU A 269 -10.61 -15.51 7.72
C GLU A 269 -10.86 -16.99 7.40
N THR A 270 -11.70 -17.63 8.21
CA THR A 270 -12.15 -19.01 8.02
C THR A 270 -13.65 -19.03 7.77
N ASP A 271 -14.04 -19.39 6.55
CA ASP A 271 -15.41 -19.31 6.06
C ASP A 271 -15.99 -20.66 5.63
N PRO A 272 -17.33 -20.82 5.65
CA PRO A 272 -18.01 -21.98 5.08
C PRO A 272 -17.81 -22.07 3.56
N VAL A 273 -17.40 -23.25 3.08
CA VAL A 273 -17.34 -23.57 1.62
C VAL A 273 -18.38 -24.61 1.19
N GLY A 274 -19.40 -24.79 2.02
CA GLY A 274 -20.48 -25.75 1.81
C GLY A 274 -20.15 -27.18 2.25
N MET A 275 -21.15 -28.06 2.22
CA MET A 275 -21.02 -29.48 2.59
C MET A 275 -20.41 -29.73 3.99
N GLY A 276 -20.64 -28.81 4.94
CA GLY A 276 -20.07 -28.89 6.29
C GLY A 276 -18.55 -28.70 6.36
N LYS A 277 -17.96 -28.09 5.32
CA LYS A 277 -16.53 -27.76 5.25
C LYS A 277 -16.30 -26.26 5.39
N THR A 278 -15.08 -25.93 5.78
CA THR A 278 -14.57 -24.57 5.87
C THR A 278 -13.26 -24.47 5.11
N ASP A 279 -12.90 -23.25 4.70
CA ASP A 279 -11.60 -22.92 4.13
C ASP A 279 -11.04 -21.67 4.81
N THR A 280 -9.71 -21.52 4.80
CA THR A 280 -9.03 -20.39 5.43
C THR A 280 -8.26 -19.60 4.39
N SER A 281 -8.45 -18.29 4.37
CA SER A 281 -7.78 -17.36 3.46
C SER A 281 -7.25 -16.14 4.20
N HIS A 282 -6.29 -15.46 3.58
CA HIS A 282 -5.78 -14.18 4.08
C HIS A 282 -6.11 -13.09 3.08
N PHE A 283 -6.88 -12.08 3.49
CA PHE A 283 -7.18 -10.95 2.62
C PHE A 283 -7.57 -9.69 3.39
N SER A 284 -7.61 -8.57 2.69
CA SER A 284 -8.29 -7.36 3.12
C SER A 284 -9.08 -6.80 1.93
N HIS A 285 -10.14 -6.06 2.22
CA HIS A 285 -10.99 -5.43 1.23
C HIS A 285 -10.75 -3.92 1.25
N ILE A 286 -10.62 -3.29 0.08
CA ILE A 286 -10.44 -1.84 -0.05
C ILE A 286 -11.54 -1.26 -0.94
N GLU A 287 -12.23 -0.25 -0.41
CA GLU A 287 -13.18 0.57 -1.17
C GLU A 287 -12.71 2.03 -1.21
N VAL A 288 -12.99 2.70 -2.32
CA VAL A 288 -12.88 4.15 -2.44
C VAL A 288 -14.26 4.70 -2.71
N LEU A 289 -14.73 5.56 -1.81
CA LEU A 289 -16.10 6.07 -1.81
C LEU A 289 -16.12 7.58 -1.64
N SER A 290 -17.11 8.24 -2.20
CA SER A 290 -17.35 9.67 -2.00
C SER A 290 -18.81 9.89 -1.63
N VAL A 291 -19.02 10.74 -0.63
CA VAL A 291 -20.36 11.26 -0.25
C VAL A 291 -20.60 12.64 -0.86
N ASP A 292 -19.67 13.13 -1.68
CA ASP A 292 -19.79 14.40 -2.36
C ASP A 292 -20.76 14.27 -3.54
N THR A 293 -21.89 14.98 -3.46
CA THR A 293 -22.91 14.95 -4.50
C THR A 293 -22.42 15.49 -5.85
N ARG A 294 -21.28 16.18 -5.87
CA ARG A 294 -20.63 16.69 -7.08
C ARG A 294 -19.80 15.62 -7.80
N MET A 295 -19.65 14.41 -7.24
CA MET A 295 -18.79 13.36 -7.81
C MET A 295 -19.10 13.05 -9.29
N PRO A 296 -20.37 12.90 -9.73
CA PRO A 296 -20.65 12.67 -11.15
C PRO A 296 -20.15 13.79 -12.06
N ASP A 297 -20.39 15.05 -11.68
CA ASP A 297 -19.95 16.22 -12.45
C ASP A 297 -18.43 16.40 -12.42
N PHE A 298 -17.80 16.07 -11.30
CA PHE A 298 -16.35 16.16 -11.12
C PHE A 298 -15.58 15.30 -12.14
N LEU A 299 -16.16 14.17 -12.58
CA LEU A 299 -15.52 13.31 -13.58
C LEU A 299 -15.23 14.06 -14.89
N GLY A 300 -16.10 15.00 -15.28
CA GLY A 300 -15.95 15.78 -16.52
C GLY A 300 -15.03 17.00 -16.41
N ASN A 301 -14.22 17.11 -15.35
CA ASN A 301 -13.30 18.24 -15.13
C ASN A 301 -13.96 19.62 -15.29
N PRO A 302 -14.99 19.97 -14.49
CA PRO A 302 -15.79 21.18 -14.69
C PRO A 302 -14.97 22.47 -14.53
N GLY A 303 -13.86 22.41 -13.76
CA GLY A 303 -12.90 23.50 -13.62
C GLY A 303 -11.97 23.68 -14.82
N LYS A 304 -12.00 22.78 -15.80
CA LYS A 304 -11.08 22.76 -16.96
C LYS A 304 -9.62 22.81 -16.52
N VAL A 305 -9.29 22.04 -15.48
CA VAL A 305 -7.94 21.99 -14.91
C VAL A 305 -7.01 21.30 -15.91
N THR A 306 -5.93 21.99 -16.26
CA THR A 306 -4.91 21.53 -17.24
C THR A 306 -3.55 21.20 -16.58
N THR A 307 -3.48 21.28 -15.25
CA THR A 307 -2.28 20.92 -14.49
C THR A 307 -2.15 19.41 -14.37
N GLY A 308 -0.91 18.93 -14.27
CA GLY A 308 -0.60 17.51 -14.12
C GLY A 308 -0.28 16.83 -15.45
N LYS A 309 -0.56 15.53 -15.51
CA LYS A 309 -0.30 14.71 -16.69
C LYS A 309 -1.31 15.00 -17.80
N LYS A 310 -0.87 14.76 -19.02
CA LYS A 310 -1.74 14.74 -20.20
C LYS A 310 -1.71 13.35 -20.82
N PHE A 311 -2.81 13.00 -21.45
CA PHE A 311 -2.97 11.75 -22.16
C PHE A 311 -3.31 12.05 -23.60
N ILE A 312 -2.99 11.11 -24.48
CA ILE A 312 -3.50 11.09 -25.84
C ILE A 312 -4.41 9.89 -25.99
N GLN A 313 -5.65 10.12 -26.44
CA GLN A 313 -6.55 9.07 -26.87
C GLN A 313 -6.32 8.86 -28.38
N VAL A 314 -5.85 7.68 -28.74
CA VAL A 314 -5.56 7.33 -30.13
C VAL A 314 -6.88 7.23 -30.89
N GLY A 315 -7.04 7.97 -32.00
CA GLY A 315 -8.27 7.87 -32.79
C GLY A 315 -8.44 6.48 -33.42
N LEU A 316 -9.67 5.99 -33.46
CA LEU A 316 -10.01 4.73 -34.12
C LEU A 316 -9.86 4.84 -35.64
N ASN A 317 -9.24 3.83 -36.26
CA ASN A 317 -9.01 3.74 -37.71
C ASN A 317 -8.33 4.99 -38.30
N LYS A 318 -7.27 5.46 -37.64
CA LYS A 318 -6.45 6.59 -38.08
C LYS A 318 -5.14 6.16 -38.73
N PRO A 319 -4.55 6.96 -39.63
CA PRO A 319 -3.31 6.61 -40.31
C PRO A 319 -2.11 6.51 -39.36
N VAL A 320 -1.26 5.52 -39.60
CA VAL A 320 0.03 5.38 -38.91
C VAL A 320 1.17 5.87 -39.80
N TYR A 321 2.15 6.52 -39.19
CA TYR A 321 3.30 7.13 -39.85
C TYR A 321 4.62 6.53 -39.36
N ILE A 322 5.63 6.52 -40.24
CA ILE A 322 7.03 6.24 -39.89
C ILE A 322 7.80 7.55 -39.94
N ARG A 323 8.65 7.77 -38.94
CA ARG A 323 9.48 8.97 -38.83
C ARG A 323 10.89 8.75 -39.38
N ASN A 324 11.35 9.65 -40.23
CA ASN A 324 12.73 9.76 -40.71
C ASN A 324 13.20 11.22 -40.56
N GLY A 325 13.97 11.51 -39.50
CA GLY A 325 14.31 12.89 -39.13
C GLY A 325 13.04 13.69 -38.82
N ASP A 326 12.83 14.76 -39.59
CA ASP A 326 11.69 15.67 -39.45
C ASP A 326 10.53 15.30 -40.40
N THR A 327 10.68 14.22 -41.17
CA THR A 327 9.68 13.76 -42.14
C THR A 327 8.88 12.59 -41.58
N PHE A 328 7.55 12.67 -41.74
CA PHE A 328 6.61 11.63 -41.35
C PHE A 328 5.92 11.08 -42.60
N THR A 329 6.20 9.82 -42.92
CA THR A 329 5.64 9.16 -44.10
C THR A 329 4.47 8.29 -43.69
N ARG A 330 3.30 8.56 -44.26
CA ARG A 330 2.10 7.74 -44.04
C ARG A 330 2.35 6.31 -44.52
N THR A 331 1.98 5.34 -43.71
CA THR A 331 2.02 3.91 -44.06
C THR A 331 0.66 3.42 -44.54
N SER A 332 0.59 2.16 -44.98
CA SER A 332 -0.70 1.48 -45.22
C SER A 332 -1.39 1.00 -43.94
N ALA A 333 -0.72 1.09 -42.79
CA ALA A 333 -1.26 0.65 -41.51
C ALA A 333 -2.19 1.70 -40.89
N MET A 334 -3.15 1.20 -40.12
CA MET A 334 -4.13 1.99 -39.39
C MET A 334 -4.11 1.59 -37.91
N THR A 335 -4.64 2.44 -37.03
CA THR A 335 -4.62 2.18 -35.58
C THR A 335 -5.46 0.97 -35.16
N GLU A 336 -6.54 0.62 -35.86
CA GLU A 336 -7.39 -0.57 -35.61
C GLU A 336 -7.55 -0.93 -34.11
N LYS A 337 -6.95 -2.05 -33.65
CA LYS A 337 -7.01 -2.54 -32.25
C LYS A 337 -6.29 -1.63 -31.24
N ASP A 338 -5.41 -0.77 -31.73
CA ASP A 338 -4.74 0.27 -30.95
C ASP A 338 -5.54 1.58 -30.92
N GLY A 339 -6.64 1.66 -31.68
CA GLY A 339 -7.62 2.74 -31.55
C GLY A 339 -8.22 2.78 -30.15
N GLU A 340 -8.57 3.98 -29.71
CA GLU A 340 -9.14 4.31 -28.39
C GLU A 340 -8.18 4.12 -27.21
N LYS A 341 -6.97 3.59 -27.44
CA LYS A 341 -5.95 3.49 -26.39
C LYS A 341 -5.63 4.87 -25.82
N LEU A 342 -5.66 4.95 -24.50
CA LEU A 342 -5.23 6.11 -23.75
C LEU A 342 -3.75 5.96 -23.35
N LEU A 343 -2.88 6.85 -23.84
CA LEU A 343 -1.44 6.82 -23.58
C LEU A 343 -0.99 8.08 -22.86
N GLU A 344 -0.08 7.97 -21.89
CA GLU A 344 0.52 9.14 -21.23
C GLU A 344 1.36 9.92 -22.25
N ARG A 345 0.97 11.16 -22.54
CA ARG A 345 1.51 12.00 -23.63
C ARG A 345 3.02 12.10 -23.61
N ASP A 346 3.60 12.31 -22.42
CA ASP A 346 5.05 12.50 -22.28
C ASP A 346 5.85 11.21 -22.51
N LYS A 347 5.20 10.03 -22.40
CA LYS A 347 5.79 8.73 -22.76
C LYS A 347 5.68 8.43 -24.25
N CYS A 348 4.93 9.22 -25.00
CA CYS A 348 4.78 9.11 -26.44
C CYS A 348 5.79 9.97 -27.22
N ASN A 349 6.90 10.39 -26.59
CA ASN A 349 8.00 11.13 -27.23
C ASN A 349 7.52 12.24 -28.20
N PRO A 350 6.71 13.20 -27.70
CA PRO A 350 6.08 14.21 -28.55
C PRO A 350 7.13 14.96 -29.38
N TYR A 351 6.86 15.12 -30.67
CA TYR A 351 7.80 15.73 -31.59
C TYR A 351 7.11 16.69 -32.55
N THR A 352 7.63 17.92 -32.65
CA THR A 352 7.06 18.95 -33.51
C THR A 352 7.81 19.03 -34.84
N ALA A 353 7.09 18.84 -35.96
CA ALA A 353 7.62 18.98 -37.31
C ALA A 353 6.52 19.38 -38.29
N GLY A 354 6.85 20.26 -39.23
CA GLY A 354 5.90 20.73 -40.24
C GLY A 354 4.68 21.46 -39.68
N GLY A 355 4.81 22.07 -38.48
CA GLY A 355 3.72 22.74 -37.79
C GLY A 355 2.75 21.80 -37.06
N LEU A 356 3.06 20.50 -37.00
CA LEU A 356 2.27 19.51 -36.30
C LEU A 356 3.05 18.89 -35.15
N THR A 357 2.35 18.53 -34.07
CA THR A 357 2.86 17.61 -33.05
C THR A 357 2.58 16.16 -33.48
N TRP A 358 3.58 15.30 -33.26
CA TRP A 358 3.53 13.88 -33.56
C TRP A 358 3.77 13.07 -32.29
N TYR A 359 3.04 11.98 -32.13
CA TYR A 359 3.12 11.12 -30.96
C TYR A 359 3.55 9.70 -31.36
N GLN A 360 4.57 9.18 -30.69
CA GLN A 360 5.04 7.81 -30.83
C GLN A 360 4.16 6.87 -30.00
N ILE A 361 3.41 6.00 -30.67
CA ILE A 361 2.50 5.02 -30.03
C ILE A 361 3.13 3.63 -29.92
N SER A 362 4.21 3.37 -30.67
CA SER A 362 5.03 2.15 -30.60
C SER A 362 6.47 2.46 -31.09
N PRO A 363 7.46 1.55 -30.94
CA PRO A 363 8.85 1.81 -31.36
C PRO A 363 9.05 2.39 -32.76
N HIS A 364 8.14 2.12 -33.71
CA HIS A 364 8.23 2.64 -35.09
C HIS A 364 6.95 3.28 -35.62
N SER A 365 5.91 3.40 -34.79
CA SER A 365 4.60 3.91 -35.20
C SER A 365 4.32 5.27 -34.57
N TRP A 366 3.97 6.23 -35.42
CA TRP A 366 3.62 7.60 -35.05
C TRP A 366 2.22 7.96 -35.53
N ILE A 367 1.55 8.85 -34.81
CA ILE A 367 0.29 9.49 -35.22
C ILE A 367 0.44 11.01 -35.14
N SER A 368 -0.36 11.72 -35.94
CA SER A 368 -0.46 13.18 -35.89
C SER A 368 -1.35 13.61 -34.73
N GLU A 369 -1.14 14.81 -34.18
CA GLU A 369 -2.10 15.44 -33.26
C GLU A 369 -3.51 15.60 -33.85
N ASN A 370 -3.67 15.64 -35.18
CA ASN A 370 -4.99 15.66 -35.81
C ASN A 370 -5.72 14.29 -35.74
N ASP A 371 -4.99 13.24 -35.37
CA ASP A 371 -5.47 11.86 -35.29
C ASP A 371 -5.55 11.35 -33.85
N ALA A 372 -5.34 12.23 -32.87
CA ALA A 372 -5.42 11.95 -31.45
C ALA A 372 -6.20 13.06 -30.74
N GLU A 373 -6.85 12.72 -29.63
CA GLU A 373 -7.43 13.69 -28.73
C GLU A 373 -6.55 13.83 -27.49
N GLU A 374 -6.21 15.06 -27.10
CA GLU A 374 -5.48 15.30 -25.85
C GLU A 374 -6.47 15.38 -24.69
N VAL A 375 -6.27 14.53 -23.68
CA VAL A 375 -7.15 14.41 -22.51
C VAL A 375 -6.36 14.82 -21.26
N GLU A 376 -6.93 15.71 -20.46
CA GLU A 376 -6.30 16.20 -19.22
C GLU A 376 -6.37 15.15 -18.10
N GLN A 377 -5.40 15.15 -17.17
CA GLN A 377 -5.37 14.19 -16.05
C GLN A 377 -6.68 14.13 -15.25
N PHE A 378 -7.32 15.28 -15.03
CA PHE A 378 -8.53 15.38 -14.22
C PHE A 378 -9.82 15.23 -15.02
N ASP A 379 -9.75 15.09 -16.34
CA ASP A 379 -10.88 14.69 -17.17
C ASP A 379 -11.05 13.17 -17.08
N LEU A 380 -11.57 12.71 -15.94
CA LEU A 380 -11.78 11.29 -15.68
C LEU A 380 -12.81 10.70 -16.65
N ALA A 381 -13.83 11.46 -17.04
CA ALA A 381 -14.80 11.03 -18.04
C ALA A 381 -14.16 10.81 -19.42
N GLY A 382 -13.30 11.74 -19.89
CA GLY A 382 -12.50 11.56 -21.10
C GLY A 382 -11.47 10.42 -20.99
N ARG A 383 -11.12 10.02 -19.76
CA ARG A 383 -10.30 8.84 -19.45
C ARG A 383 -11.14 7.58 -19.18
N GLU A 384 -12.41 7.60 -19.58
CA GLU A 384 -13.37 6.49 -19.55
C GLU A 384 -13.84 6.04 -18.15
N PHE A 385 -13.64 6.87 -17.13
CA PHE A 385 -14.28 6.66 -15.83
C PHE A 385 -15.75 7.07 -15.91
N CYS A 386 -16.62 6.26 -15.31
CA CYS A 386 -18.04 6.57 -15.21
C CYS A 386 -18.53 6.44 -13.76
N ALA A 387 -19.57 7.22 -13.43
CA ALA A 387 -20.30 7.04 -12.19
C ALA A 387 -21.33 5.92 -12.37
N LEU A 388 -21.35 4.98 -11.43
CA LEU A 388 -22.41 3.98 -11.32
C LEU A 388 -23.48 4.53 -10.39
N VAL A 389 -24.71 4.59 -10.88
CA VAL A 389 -25.87 5.04 -10.10
C VAL A 389 -26.79 3.85 -9.89
N GLU A 390 -27.13 3.54 -8.64
CA GLU A 390 -28.16 2.56 -8.34
C GLU A 390 -29.53 3.16 -8.75
N GLU A 391 -30.14 2.61 -9.80
CA GLU A 391 -31.50 2.98 -10.17
C GLU A 391 -32.47 2.43 -9.11
N VAL A 392 -32.97 3.31 -8.24
CA VAL A 392 -34.09 2.99 -7.36
C VAL A 392 -35.32 2.83 -8.23
N ARG A 393 -35.70 1.59 -8.54
CA ARG A 393 -37.01 1.29 -9.10
C ARG A 393 -38.05 1.58 -8.01
N LEU A 394 -38.75 2.71 -8.15
CA LEU A 394 -39.93 3.08 -7.37
C LEU A 394 -41.10 2.13 -7.63
#